data_AF-A0A966CB60-F1
#
_entry.id   AF-A0A966CB60-F1
#
_cell.length_a   1.000
_cell.length_b   1.000
_cell.length_c   1.000
_cell.angle_alpha   90.00
_cell.angle_beta   90.00
_cell.angle_gamma   90.00
#
_symmetry.space_group_name_H-M   'P 1'
#
loop_
_entity.id
_entity.type
_entity.pdbx_description
1 polymer ?
#
loop_
_entity_poly.entity_id
_entity_poly.type
_entity_poly.pdbx_seq_one_letter_code
_entity_poly.pdbx_strand_id
1 'polypeptide(L)'
;MIICPSCGAFVEDYVNDCPECGFNLEENPLNLNENNTTNIVTALINEGEIINDIITDLKEINNIDIPTINTFSMITDIIGDTKTQIQTLKAIITHVQTNIIIELPTELDMINIGKPNDKTPPDIDVSGFPNSQVVSRIHASIIYEDGNFYIEDTGSANGTYINHTPLPTGNRHRLKSGDRIALGKEDKVSFIFDFKM
;
A
#
# COMPACT_ATOMS: atom_id res chain seq x y z
N MET A 1 -0.10 30.01 -6.84
CA MET A 1 -0.15 30.45 -8.26
C MET A 1 -0.64 29.30 -9.13
N ILE A 2 -1.72 29.51 -9.89
CA ILE A 2 -2.38 28.52 -10.74
C ILE A 2 -2.30 28.93 -12.21
N ILE A 3 -2.42 27.98 -13.14
CA ILE A 3 -2.44 28.25 -14.58
C ILE A 3 -3.90 28.29 -15.04
N CYS A 4 -4.30 29.40 -15.69
CA CYS A 4 -5.65 29.53 -16.24
C CYS A 4 -5.86 28.47 -17.35
N PRO A 5 -6.88 27.60 -17.25
CA PRO A 5 -7.11 26.54 -18.24
C PRO A 5 -7.60 27.08 -19.59
N SER A 6 -8.15 28.30 -19.61
CA SER A 6 -8.68 28.92 -20.83
C SER A 6 -7.59 29.59 -21.68
N CYS A 7 -6.63 30.30 -21.06
CA CYS A 7 -5.63 31.10 -21.79
C CYS A 7 -4.17 30.78 -21.46
N GLY A 8 -3.90 29.93 -20.46
CA GLY A 8 -2.55 29.55 -20.04
C GLY A 8 -1.80 30.60 -19.21
N ALA A 9 -2.45 31.70 -18.81
CA ALA A 9 -1.84 32.73 -17.97
C ALA A 9 -1.57 32.22 -16.54
N PHE A 10 -0.48 32.68 -15.92
CA PHE A 10 -0.19 32.43 -14.51
C PHE A 10 -0.98 33.41 -13.64
N VAL A 11 -1.83 32.90 -12.76
CA VAL A 11 -2.73 33.69 -11.89
C VAL A 11 -2.45 33.38 -10.42
N GLU A 12 -2.57 34.37 -9.56
CA GLU A 12 -2.50 34.17 -8.11
C GLU A 12 -3.71 33.36 -7.61
N ASP A 13 -3.52 32.54 -6.58
CA ASP A 13 -4.48 31.52 -6.11
C ASP A 13 -5.70 32.08 -5.37
N TYR A 14 -5.73 33.38 -5.10
CA TYR A 14 -6.84 34.07 -4.42
C TYR A 14 -7.73 34.90 -5.37
N VAL A 15 -7.51 34.83 -6.68
CA VAL A 15 -8.26 35.63 -7.66
C VAL A 15 -9.40 34.79 -8.26
N ASN A 16 -10.63 35.31 -8.21
CA ASN A 16 -11.84 34.61 -8.65
C ASN A 16 -12.02 34.58 -10.17
N ASP A 17 -11.49 35.57 -10.89
CA ASP A 17 -11.57 35.66 -12.34
C ASP A 17 -10.17 35.91 -12.93
N CYS A 18 -9.85 35.26 -14.05
CA CYS A 18 -8.57 35.47 -14.72
C CYS A 18 -8.48 36.92 -15.27
N PRO A 19 -7.48 37.72 -14.86
CA PRO A 19 -7.38 39.12 -15.28
C PRO A 19 -7.05 39.27 -16.78
N GLU A 20 -6.51 38.23 -17.41
CA GLU A 20 -6.11 38.26 -18.83
C GLU A 20 -7.26 37.90 -19.79
N CYS A 21 -8.20 37.03 -19.39
CA CYS A 21 -9.26 36.56 -20.29
C CYS A 21 -10.69 36.59 -19.70
N GLY A 22 -10.85 36.94 -18.43
CA GLY A 22 -12.16 36.99 -17.75
C GLY A 22 -12.77 35.63 -17.43
N PHE A 23 -11.99 34.54 -17.49
CA PHE A 23 -12.46 33.19 -17.14
C PHE A 23 -12.66 33.07 -15.62
N ASN A 24 -13.84 32.65 -15.18
CA ASN A 24 -14.15 32.42 -13.77
C ASN A 24 -13.41 31.17 -13.25
N LEU A 25 -12.55 31.35 -12.25
CA LEU A 25 -11.68 30.33 -11.67
C LEU A 25 -12.34 29.59 -10.48
N GLU A 26 -13.49 30.05 -9.99
CA GLU A 26 -14.29 29.34 -8.97
C GLU A 26 -15.00 28.10 -9.56
N GLU A 27 -15.27 28.08 -10.87
CA GLU A 27 -15.80 26.90 -11.60
C GLU A 27 -14.70 25.91 -12.02
N ASN A 28 -13.49 26.00 -11.45
CA ASN A 28 -12.43 25.03 -11.69
C ASN A 28 -12.71 23.73 -10.90
N PRO A 29 -12.94 22.57 -11.55
CA PRO A 29 -13.31 21.31 -10.89
C PRO A 29 -12.22 20.71 -9.98
N LEU A 30 -11.07 21.38 -9.84
CA LEU A 30 -9.92 20.93 -9.06
C LEU A 30 -9.74 21.68 -7.73
N ASN A 31 -10.70 22.51 -7.31
CA ASN A 31 -10.73 23.11 -5.97
C ASN A 31 -11.87 22.55 -5.10
N LEU A 32 -12.05 21.23 -5.13
CA LEU A 32 -12.82 20.50 -4.13
C LEU A 32 -11.94 20.28 -2.91
N ASN A 33 -12.18 21.01 -1.83
CA ASN A 33 -11.62 20.65 -0.54
C ASN A 33 -12.31 19.35 -0.05
N GLU A 34 -11.52 18.40 0.46
CA GLU A 34 -11.94 17.03 0.85
C GLU A 34 -13.06 16.99 1.91
N ASN A 35 -13.42 18.14 2.48
CA ASN A 35 -14.41 18.26 3.55
C ASN A 35 -15.83 18.55 3.05
N ASN A 36 -16.04 18.97 1.80
CA ASN A 36 -17.39 19.33 1.32
C ASN A 36 -18.13 18.23 0.53
N THR A 37 -17.42 17.25 -0.06
CA THR A 37 -18.07 16.13 -0.79
C THR A 37 -18.56 15.03 0.16
N THR A 38 -17.76 14.75 1.19
CA THR A 38 -18.06 13.73 2.20
C THR A 38 -19.25 14.15 3.07
N ASN A 39 -19.35 15.44 3.41
CA ASN A 39 -20.43 15.95 4.26
C ASN A 39 -21.81 15.95 3.59
N ILE A 40 -21.90 16.17 2.26
CA ILE A 40 -23.19 16.14 1.55
C ILE A 40 -23.70 14.70 1.42
N VAL A 41 -22.82 13.75 1.08
CA VAL A 41 -23.18 12.34 0.93
C VAL A 41 -23.50 11.71 2.29
N THR A 42 -22.72 11.99 3.34
CA THR A 42 -22.99 11.45 4.69
C THR A 42 -24.25 12.08 5.33
N ALA A 43 -24.56 13.36 5.06
CA ALA A 43 -25.79 13.99 5.55
C ALA A 43 -27.06 13.37 4.93
N LEU A 44 -27.03 13.02 3.64
CA LEU A 44 -28.16 12.38 2.95
C LEU A 44 -28.38 10.92 3.38
N ILE A 45 -27.36 10.23 3.88
CA ILE A 45 -27.44 8.82 4.30
C ILE A 45 -27.97 8.67 5.74
N ASN A 46 -27.74 9.65 6.62
CA ASN A 46 -28.07 9.53 8.05
C ASN A 46 -29.54 9.80 8.40
N GLU A 47 -30.33 10.42 7.51
CA GLU A 47 -31.77 10.66 7.73
C GLU A 47 -32.71 9.70 7.00
N GLY A 48 -32.17 8.63 6.40
CA GLY A 48 -32.98 7.46 6.03
C GLY A 48 -34.05 7.68 4.94
N GLU A 49 -33.93 8.72 4.10
CA GLU A 49 -34.75 8.85 2.91
C GLU A 49 -34.07 8.18 1.71
N ILE A 50 -34.82 7.26 1.13
CA ILE A 50 -34.37 6.24 0.19
C ILE A 50 -34.25 6.91 -1.18
N ILE A 51 -33.10 6.71 -1.82
CA ILE A 51 -32.73 7.13 -3.21
C ILE A 51 -33.85 6.88 -4.25
N ASN A 52 -34.80 5.99 -3.96
CA ASN A 52 -35.94 5.66 -4.82
C ASN A 52 -36.94 6.81 -5.01
N ASP A 53 -37.14 7.68 -4.02
CA ASP A 53 -38.11 8.78 -4.15
C ASP A 53 -37.58 9.90 -5.08
N ILE A 54 -36.26 10.17 -5.02
CA ILE A 54 -35.57 11.10 -5.92
C ILE A 54 -35.64 10.65 -7.39
N ILE A 55 -35.56 9.34 -7.64
CA ILE A 55 -35.67 8.77 -8.99
C ILE A 55 -37.11 8.89 -9.52
N THR A 56 -38.10 8.89 -8.63
CA THR A 56 -39.52 8.97 -9.00
C THR A 56 -39.90 10.41 -9.41
N ASP A 57 -39.39 11.42 -8.69
CA ASP A 57 -39.59 12.83 -9.03
C ASP A 57 -38.90 13.25 -10.34
N LEU A 58 -37.73 12.68 -10.65
CA LEU A 58 -37.01 12.97 -11.90
C LEU A 58 -37.71 12.42 -13.16
N LYS A 59 -38.62 11.44 -13.01
CA LYS A 59 -39.43 10.91 -14.12
C LYS A 59 -40.57 11.86 -14.51
N GLU A 60 -41.17 12.56 -13.54
CA GLU A 60 -42.26 13.51 -13.81
C GLU A 60 -41.77 14.81 -14.48
N ILE A 61 -40.49 15.17 -14.31
CA ILE A 61 -39.94 16.45 -14.80
C ILE A 61 -39.46 16.38 -16.27
N ASN A 62 -39.01 15.22 -16.77
CA ASN A 62 -38.29 15.16 -18.06
C ASN A 62 -38.90 14.24 -19.14
N ASN A 63 -39.95 13.47 -18.85
CA ASN A 63 -40.63 12.61 -19.83
C ASN A 63 -39.68 11.71 -20.66
N ILE A 64 -38.66 11.15 -20.00
CA ILE A 64 -37.70 10.21 -20.59
C ILE A 64 -38.08 8.79 -20.15
N ASP A 65 -38.43 7.92 -21.10
CA ASP A 65 -38.58 6.48 -20.86
C ASP A 65 -37.20 5.85 -20.64
N ILE A 66 -36.80 5.74 -19.38
CA ILE A 66 -35.61 5.00 -18.99
C ILE A 66 -36.06 3.55 -18.80
N PRO A 67 -35.57 2.57 -19.60
CA PRO A 67 -35.92 1.18 -19.38
C PRO A 67 -35.47 0.81 -17.97
N THR A 68 -36.39 0.25 -17.18
CA THR A 68 -36.18 -0.24 -15.81
C THR A 68 -35.25 -1.47 -15.84
N ILE A 69 -34.02 -1.27 -16.29
CA ILE A 69 -32.95 -2.22 -16.09
C ILE A 69 -32.60 -2.06 -14.61
N ASN A 70 -32.52 -3.17 -13.90
CA ASN A 70 -32.11 -3.29 -12.50
C ASN A 70 -30.74 -2.62 -12.24
N THR A 71 -30.72 -1.29 -12.24
CA THR A 71 -29.55 -0.47 -11.99
C THR A 71 -29.13 -0.63 -10.55
N PHE A 72 -30.00 -1.04 -9.62
CA PHE A 72 -29.56 -1.32 -8.25
C PHE A 72 -28.58 -2.49 -8.17
N SER A 73 -28.87 -3.62 -8.84
CA SER A 73 -27.95 -4.77 -8.89
C SER A 73 -26.69 -4.45 -9.70
N MET A 74 -26.83 -3.75 -10.83
CA MET A 74 -25.66 -3.35 -11.62
C MET A 74 -24.80 -2.30 -10.92
N ILE A 75 -25.40 -1.37 -10.16
CA ILE A 75 -24.67 -0.35 -9.40
C ILE A 75 -24.00 -1.00 -8.17
N THR A 76 -24.60 -1.99 -7.51
CA THR A 76 -23.89 -2.74 -6.47
C THR A 76 -22.75 -3.57 -7.03
N ASP A 77 -22.87 -4.12 -8.25
CA ASP A 77 -21.78 -4.86 -8.88
C ASP A 77 -20.69 -3.90 -9.45
N ILE A 78 -21.06 -2.71 -9.92
CA ILE A 78 -20.15 -1.68 -10.45
C ILE A 78 -19.44 -0.92 -9.31
N ILE A 79 -20.16 -0.54 -8.25
CA ILE A 79 -19.63 0.23 -7.11
C ILE A 79 -19.06 -0.70 -6.03
N GLY A 80 -19.56 -1.94 -5.92
CA GLY A 80 -19.09 -2.93 -4.96
C GLY A 80 -17.93 -3.80 -5.46
N ASP A 81 -17.62 -3.80 -6.76
CA ASP A 81 -16.57 -4.69 -7.29
C ASP A 81 -15.70 -4.09 -8.41
N THR A 82 -15.44 -2.77 -8.41
CA THR A 82 -14.43 -2.18 -9.32
C THR A 82 -13.43 -1.26 -8.63
N LYS A 83 -12.65 -1.86 -7.70
CA LYS A 83 -11.18 -1.76 -7.57
C LYS A 83 -10.74 -2.19 -6.16
N THR A 84 -10.91 -3.46 -5.82
CA THR A 84 -9.76 -4.16 -5.21
C THR A 84 -8.76 -4.42 -6.33
N GLN A 85 -8.08 -3.36 -6.77
CA GLN A 85 -6.68 -3.57 -7.12
C GLN A 85 -6.06 -4.01 -5.80
N ILE A 86 -5.88 -5.32 -5.63
CA ILE A 86 -4.94 -5.81 -4.63
C ILE A 86 -3.61 -5.20 -5.06
N GLN A 87 -3.29 -4.01 -4.54
CA GLN A 87 -1.92 -3.54 -4.49
C GLN A 87 -1.27 -4.51 -3.51
N THR A 88 -0.75 -5.61 -4.04
CA THR A 88 0.07 -6.52 -3.27
C THR A 88 1.19 -5.68 -2.69
N LEU A 89 1.20 -5.51 -1.36
CA LEU A 89 2.27 -4.81 -0.65
C LEU A 89 3.58 -5.52 -1.00
N LYS A 90 4.36 -4.93 -1.91
CA LYS A 90 5.66 -5.47 -2.28
C LYS A 90 6.64 -5.08 -1.18
N ALA A 91 7.23 -6.06 -0.52
CA ALA A 91 8.24 -5.81 0.49
C ALA A 91 9.65 -6.05 -0.08
N ILE A 92 10.62 -5.31 0.45
CA ILE A 92 12.03 -5.42 0.11
C ILE A 92 12.85 -5.55 1.38
N ILE A 93 14.02 -6.16 1.24
CA ILE A 93 15.08 -6.09 2.23
C ILE A 93 16.36 -5.54 1.58
N THR A 94 16.97 -4.54 2.21
CA THR A 94 18.20 -3.92 1.72
C THR A 94 19.37 -4.35 2.58
N HIS A 95 20.34 -5.06 2.02
CA HIS A 95 21.54 -5.44 2.74
C HIS A 95 22.40 -4.20 3.05
N VAL A 96 22.61 -3.93 4.33
CA VAL A 96 23.19 -2.65 4.79
C VAL A 96 24.64 -2.47 4.33
N GLN A 97 25.44 -3.54 4.34
CA GLN A 97 26.87 -3.45 4.04
C GLN A 97 27.15 -3.25 2.54
N THR A 98 26.20 -3.61 1.66
CA THR A 98 26.40 -3.56 0.19
C THR A 98 25.36 -2.75 -0.56
N ASN A 99 24.28 -2.30 0.11
CA ASN A 99 23.10 -1.65 -0.47
C ASN A 99 22.40 -2.47 -1.57
N ILE A 100 22.60 -3.79 -1.59
CA ILE A 100 21.88 -4.68 -2.49
C ILE A 100 20.45 -4.82 -1.97
N ILE A 101 19.49 -4.58 -2.86
CA ILE A 101 18.06 -4.71 -2.58
C ILE A 101 17.60 -6.08 -3.07
N ILE A 102 16.86 -6.78 -2.23
CA ILE A 102 16.21 -8.04 -2.54
C ILE A 102 14.71 -7.84 -2.40
N GLU A 103 13.96 -8.20 -3.44
CA GLU A 103 12.49 -8.22 -3.37
C GLU A 103 12.05 -9.50 -2.68
N LEU A 104 11.15 -9.38 -1.71
CA LEU A 104 10.57 -10.55 -1.05
C LEU A 104 9.56 -11.21 -2.00
N PRO A 105 9.66 -12.52 -2.27
CA PRO A 105 8.69 -13.23 -3.09
C PRO A 105 7.35 -13.32 -2.35
N THR A 106 6.47 -12.33 -2.54
CA THR A 106 5.15 -12.24 -1.90
C THR A 106 4.15 -13.31 -2.36
N GLU A 107 4.53 -14.16 -3.30
CA GLU A 107 3.77 -15.36 -3.69
C GLU A 107 3.91 -16.49 -2.65
N LEU A 108 4.90 -16.39 -1.76
CA LEU A 108 5.17 -17.36 -0.71
C LEU A 108 4.70 -16.82 0.64
N ASP A 109 3.91 -17.62 1.35
CA ASP A 109 3.51 -17.32 2.73
C ASP A 109 4.71 -17.41 3.70
N MET A 110 5.75 -18.16 3.33
CA MET A 110 6.95 -18.36 4.12
C MET A 110 8.19 -18.30 3.22
N ILE A 111 9.10 -17.40 3.56
CA ILE A 111 10.32 -17.08 2.81
C ILE A 111 11.51 -17.41 3.70
N ASN A 112 12.26 -18.44 3.35
CA ASN A 112 13.40 -18.92 4.10
C ASN A 112 14.68 -18.19 3.71
N ILE A 113 15.41 -17.72 4.72
CA ILE A 113 16.66 -16.98 4.56
C ILE A 113 17.80 -17.83 5.11
N GLY A 114 18.85 -17.96 4.30
CA GLY A 114 20.04 -18.69 4.71
C GLY A 114 21.00 -18.96 3.58
N LYS A 115 21.85 -19.97 3.79
CA LYS A 115 22.82 -20.44 2.78
C LYS A 115 22.31 -21.67 2.03
N PRO A 116 22.78 -21.91 0.80
CA PRO A 116 22.39 -23.06 0.01
C PRO A 116 22.73 -24.36 0.74
N ASN A 117 21.87 -25.36 0.55
CA ASN A 117 22.06 -26.70 1.06
C ASN A 117 21.47 -27.72 0.10
N ASP A 118 21.89 -28.98 0.23
CA ASP A 118 21.55 -30.03 -0.75
C ASP A 118 20.12 -30.57 -0.63
N LYS A 119 19.36 -30.15 0.39
CA LYS A 119 18.01 -30.69 0.69
C LYS A 119 16.91 -29.73 0.25
N THR A 120 16.94 -28.51 0.77
CA THR A 120 15.92 -27.49 0.57
C THR A 120 16.62 -26.14 0.43
N PRO A 121 16.81 -25.62 -0.80
CA PRO A 121 17.47 -24.33 -0.99
C PRO A 121 16.67 -23.21 -0.29
N PRO A 122 17.35 -22.18 0.25
CA PRO A 122 16.66 -21.02 0.79
C PRO A 122 16.02 -20.21 -0.34
N ASP A 123 14.91 -19.53 -0.04
CA ASP A 123 14.26 -18.59 -0.96
C ASP A 123 15.12 -17.32 -1.13
N ILE A 124 15.83 -16.93 -0.07
CA ILE A 124 16.82 -15.85 -0.08
C ILE A 124 18.19 -16.44 0.28
N ASP A 125 19.02 -16.60 -0.75
CA ASP A 125 20.41 -17.01 -0.59
C ASP A 125 21.29 -15.83 -0.15
N VAL A 126 21.90 -15.96 1.03
CA VAL A 126 22.84 -14.96 1.57
C VAL A 126 24.33 -15.28 1.32
N SER A 127 24.65 -16.36 0.63
CA SER A 127 26.03 -16.84 0.44
C SER A 127 26.93 -15.82 -0.26
N GLY A 128 26.37 -15.03 -1.17
CA GLY A 128 27.06 -13.97 -1.91
C GLY A 128 27.38 -12.71 -1.10
N PHE A 129 26.90 -12.57 0.13
CA PHE A 129 27.17 -11.40 0.97
C PHE A 129 28.46 -11.53 1.78
N PRO A 130 29.14 -10.40 2.08
CA PRO A 130 30.29 -10.41 2.98
C PRO A 130 29.91 -11.00 4.34
N ASN A 131 30.82 -11.74 4.96
CA ASN A 131 30.63 -12.38 6.27
C ASN A 131 29.50 -13.42 6.35
N SER A 132 28.97 -13.91 5.24
CA SER A 132 27.90 -14.94 5.20
C SER A 132 28.23 -16.23 5.97
N GLN A 133 29.49 -16.44 6.37
CA GLN A 133 29.91 -17.53 7.24
C GLN A 133 29.18 -17.55 8.60
N VAL A 134 28.75 -16.39 9.11
CA VAL A 134 28.00 -16.31 10.37
C VAL A 134 26.52 -16.71 10.22
N VAL A 135 26.03 -16.80 8.98
CA VAL A 135 24.64 -17.18 8.70
C VAL A 135 24.52 -18.68 8.55
N SER A 136 23.42 -19.24 9.05
CA SER A 136 23.11 -20.67 9.00
C SER A 136 22.51 -21.03 7.63
N ARG A 137 22.47 -22.33 7.30
CA ARG A 137 21.82 -22.80 6.07
C ARG A 137 20.31 -22.55 6.10
N ILE A 138 19.70 -22.82 7.25
CA ILE A 138 18.33 -22.43 7.62
C ILE A 138 18.52 -21.52 8.83
N HIS A 139 18.28 -20.21 8.68
CA HIS A 139 18.63 -19.23 9.72
C HIS A 139 17.39 -18.50 10.25
N ALA A 140 16.62 -17.91 9.36
CA ALA A 140 15.39 -17.21 9.71
C ALA A 140 14.39 -17.36 8.57
N SER A 141 13.12 -17.14 8.88
CA SER A 141 12.06 -17.12 7.88
C SER A 141 11.24 -15.85 8.05
N ILE A 142 10.89 -15.23 6.93
CA ILE A 142 9.90 -14.16 6.88
C ILE A 142 8.57 -14.79 6.51
N ILE A 143 7.53 -14.52 7.30
CA ILE A 143 6.19 -15.06 7.13
C ILE A 143 5.26 -13.91 6.73
N TYR A 144 4.48 -14.12 5.68
CA TYR A 144 3.42 -13.20 5.27
C TYR A 144 2.07 -13.79 5.66
N GLU A 145 1.39 -13.17 6.62
CA GLU A 145 0.12 -13.64 7.18
C GLU A 145 -0.76 -12.43 7.51
N ASP A 146 -2.03 -12.48 7.13
CA ASP A 146 -3.03 -11.42 7.38
C ASP A 146 -2.56 -10.01 6.94
N GLY A 147 -1.87 -9.91 5.80
CA GLY A 147 -1.35 -8.64 5.28
C GLY A 147 -0.15 -8.07 6.05
N ASN A 148 0.45 -8.86 6.94
CA ASN A 148 1.56 -8.46 7.78
C ASN A 148 2.78 -9.36 7.55
N PHE A 149 3.96 -8.75 7.64
CA PHE A 149 5.22 -9.49 7.62
C PHE A 149 5.69 -9.76 9.05
N TYR A 150 6.12 -10.99 9.28
CA TYR A 150 6.74 -11.42 10.53
C TYR A 150 8.09 -12.03 10.22
N ILE A 151 9.01 -11.98 11.18
CA ILE A 151 10.26 -12.72 11.13
C ILE A 151 10.37 -13.66 12.32
N GLU A 152 10.90 -14.84 12.06
CA GLU A 152 11.12 -15.90 13.04
C GLU A 152 12.53 -16.47 12.86
N ASP A 153 13.25 -16.63 13.98
CA ASP A 153 14.52 -17.36 14.00
C ASP A 153 14.25 -18.86 14.07
N THR A 154 14.76 -19.62 13.09
CA THR A 154 14.48 -21.05 12.92
C THR A 154 15.48 -21.96 13.65
N GLY A 155 16.11 -21.45 14.70
CA GLY A 155 17.14 -22.17 15.46
C GLY A 155 18.54 -21.94 14.90
N SER A 156 18.84 -20.68 14.53
CA SER A 156 20.14 -20.36 13.97
C SER A 156 21.27 -20.47 15.01
N ALA A 157 22.49 -20.74 14.53
CA ALA A 157 23.64 -20.92 15.42
C ALA A 157 24.10 -19.62 16.10
N ASN A 158 23.88 -18.47 15.43
CA ASN A 158 24.33 -17.16 15.92
C ASN A 158 23.18 -16.23 16.36
N GLY A 159 21.93 -16.69 16.21
CA GLY A 159 20.71 -15.95 16.53
C GLY A 159 20.36 -14.89 15.49
N THR A 160 19.09 -14.49 15.48
CA THR A 160 18.57 -13.35 14.71
C THR A 160 18.34 -12.17 15.65
N TYR A 161 18.57 -10.94 15.18
CA TYR A 161 18.38 -9.73 16.00
C TYR A 161 17.53 -8.71 15.23
N ILE A 162 16.60 -8.07 15.94
CA ILE A 162 15.78 -6.97 15.41
C ILE A 162 16.15 -5.70 16.13
N ASN A 163 16.57 -4.67 15.41
CA ASN A 163 16.98 -3.38 15.96
C ASN A 163 18.00 -3.54 17.11
N HIS A 164 19.02 -4.39 16.89
CA HIS A 164 20.07 -4.78 17.87
C HIS A 164 19.60 -5.58 19.09
N THR A 165 18.33 -5.95 19.16
CA THR A 165 17.77 -6.77 20.25
C THR A 165 17.64 -8.22 19.77
N PRO A 166 18.10 -9.22 20.54
CA PRO A 166 17.97 -10.63 20.13
C PRO A 166 16.49 -11.03 20.01
N LEU A 167 16.15 -11.70 18.91
CA LEU A 167 14.88 -12.38 18.74
C LEU A 167 15.03 -13.82 19.27
N PRO A 168 14.33 -14.20 20.35
CA PRO A 168 14.40 -15.58 20.84
C PRO A 168 13.90 -16.56 19.77
N THR A 169 14.59 -17.69 19.61
CA THR A 169 14.22 -18.75 18.67
C THR A 169 12.76 -19.18 18.84
N GLY A 170 12.04 -19.30 17.72
CA GLY A 170 10.60 -19.66 17.68
C GLY A 170 9.64 -18.53 18.04
N ASN A 171 10.12 -17.35 18.48
CA ASN A 171 9.25 -16.18 18.61
C ASN A 171 9.15 -15.43 17.29
N ARG A 172 7.93 -15.00 16.97
CA ARG A 172 7.65 -14.15 15.82
C ARG A 172 7.74 -12.68 16.22
N HIS A 173 8.38 -11.88 15.38
CA HIS A 173 8.38 -10.42 15.48
C HIS A 173 7.70 -9.82 14.25
N ARG A 174 6.70 -8.95 14.45
CA ARG A 174 6.03 -8.24 13.34
C ARG A 174 6.98 -7.16 12.79
N LEU A 175 7.36 -7.30 11.53
CA LEU A 175 8.22 -6.36 10.82
C LEU A 175 7.47 -5.08 10.46
N LYS A 176 8.16 -3.96 10.61
CA LYS A 176 7.75 -2.62 10.19
C LYS A 176 8.79 -2.03 9.25
N SER A 177 8.35 -1.14 8.36
CA SER A 177 9.27 -0.37 7.52
C SER A 177 10.34 0.30 8.38
N GLY A 178 11.60 0.16 7.97
CA GLY A 178 12.79 0.63 8.67
C GLY A 178 13.39 -0.37 9.66
N ASP A 179 12.75 -1.50 9.96
CA ASP A 179 13.30 -2.48 10.89
C ASP A 179 14.62 -3.06 10.40
N ARG A 180 15.62 -3.08 11.28
CA ARG A 180 16.91 -3.69 11.03
C ARG A 180 16.92 -5.14 11.48
N ILE A 181 17.14 -6.05 10.54
CA ILE A 181 17.25 -7.49 10.76
C ILE A 181 18.72 -7.89 10.64
N ALA A 182 19.34 -8.37 11.71
CA ALA A 182 20.70 -8.93 11.66
C ALA A 182 20.68 -10.45 11.78
N LEU A 183 21.41 -11.11 10.88
CA LEU A 183 21.61 -12.55 10.87
C LEU A 183 22.96 -12.86 11.54
N GLY A 184 22.90 -13.13 12.84
CA GLY A 184 24.07 -13.27 13.70
C GLY A 184 24.49 -11.99 14.43
N LYS A 185 25.44 -12.16 15.34
CA LYS A 185 25.96 -11.09 16.21
C LYS A 185 26.75 -10.05 15.42
N GLU A 186 26.87 -8.86 16.03
CA GLU A 186 27.72 -7.76 15.57
C GLU A 186 27.29 -7.12 14.24
N ASP A 187 26.04 -7.33 13.79
CA ASP A 187 25.48 -6.67 12.60
C ASP A 187 26.32 -6.90 11.33
N LYS A 188 27.05 -8.02 11.23
CA LYS A 188 27.94 -8.33 10.10
C LYS A 188 27.20 -8.63 8.80
N VAL A 189 26.01 -9.23 8.93
CA VAL A 189 25.07 -9.50 7.84
C VAL A 189 23.73 -8.96 8.30
N SER A 190 23.32 -7.83 7.76
CA SER A 190 22.13 -7.13 8.22
C SER A 190 21.35 -6.51 7.09
N PHE A 191 20.03 -6.43 7.27
CA PHE A 191 19.09 -5.95 6.28
C PHE A 191 18.16 -4.91 6.89
N ILE A 192 17.72 -3.95 6.08
CA ILE A 192 16.60 -3.07 6.42
C ILE A 192 15.37 -3.55 5.66
N PHE A 193 14.30 -3.82 6.39
CA PHE A 193 13.00 -4.15 5.82
C PHE A 193 12.25 -2.87 5.42
N ASP A 194 11.67 -2.86 4.23
CA ASP A 194 10.83 -1.76 3.77
C ASP A 194 9.74 -2.22 2.80
N PHE A 195 8.75 -1.36 2.56
CA PHE A 195 7.76 -1.55 1.51
C PHE A 195 8.18 -0.79 0.25
N LYS A 196 8.08 -1.45 -0.89
CA LYS A 196 8.26 -0.84 -2.19
C LYS A 196 7.03 -0.01 -2.51
N MET A 197 7.20 1.31 -2.50
CA MET A 197 6.21 2.28 -2.95
C MET A 197 5.97 2.21 -4.47
#